data_AF-A0A8X6XBW7-F1
#
_entry.id   AF-A0A8X6XBW7-F1
#
_cell.length_a   1.000
_cell.length_b   1.000
_cell.length_c   1.000
_cell.angle_alpha   90.00
_cell.angle_beta   90.00
_cell.angle_gamma   90.00
#
_symmetry.space_group_name_H-M   'P 1'
#
loop_
_entity.id
_entity.type
_entity.pdbx_description
1 polymer ?
#
loop_
_entity_poly.entity_id
_entity_poly.type
_entity_poly.pdbx_seq_one_letter_code
_entity_poly.pdbx_strand_id
1 'polypeptide(L)'
;MADLHWTFLSCGYRFFHWFWMIYSMTKLTLISLFHNDFADKYYVGDTCMEPMFWFVDHFTKILGPICVTAVIFLSSSLILIAYVIGLPFYLRQNFYVLTVALIIGHWLLICVVFYYYMAFTTQPGYPPQGAMISEAVSICKRCIAPKPPRTHHCIVCNRCILKMDHHCPWLNNCVGHFNHRYFFMFCAYAWIGVVFVIIFG
;
A
#
# COMPACT_ATOMS: atom_id res chain seq x y z
N MET A 1 55.80 -64.17 4.09
CA MET A 1 55.67 -63.05 5.06
C MET A 1 55.18 -61.83 4.28
N ALA A 2 53.88 -61.79 3.99
CA ALA A 2 53.09 -60.66 3.48
C ALA A 2 51.65 -61.19 3.30
N ASP A 3 50.65 -60.33 3.29
CA ASP A 3 49.26 -60.60 2.87
C ASP A 3 48.17 -60.91 3.92
N LEU A 4 48.42 -60.71 5.23
CA LEU A 4 47.32 -60.59 6.21
C LEU A 4 47.02 -59.14 6.66
N HIS A 5 47.90 -58.19 6.36
CA HIS A 5 47.76 -56.81 6.83
C HIS A 5 46.84 -55.95 5.93
N TRP A 6 46.66 -56.32 4.65
CA TRP A 6 45.89 -55.53 3.67
C TRP A 6 44.36 -55.75 3.75
N THR A 7 43.90 -56.90 4.23
CA THR A 7 42.47 -57.25 4.27
C THR A 7 41.70 -56.49 5.35
N PHE A 8 42.30 -56.29 6.54
CA PHE A 8 41.66 -55.52 7.62
C PHE A 8 41.54 -54.02 7.30
N LEU A 9 42.55 -53.41 6.66
CA LEU A 9 42.50 -52.01 6.20
C LEU A 9 41.44 -51.81 5.11
N SER A 10 41.24 -52.80 4.23
CA SER A 10 40.21 -52.75 3.19
C SER A 10 38.77 -52.88 3.72
N CYS A 11 38.59 -53.60 4.84
CA CYS A 11 37.30 -53.79 5.48
C CYS A 11 36.81 -52.50 6.16
N GLY A 12 37.71 -51.82 6.89
CA GLY A 12 37.42 -50.50 7.49
C GLY A 12 37.11 -49.43 6.44
N TYR A 13 37.84 -49.44 5.32
CA TYR A 13 37.59 -48.53 4.21
C TYR A 13 36.23 -48.77 3.53
N ARG A 14 35.86 -50.04 3.31
CA ARG A 14 34.54 -50.41 2.75
C ARG A 14 33.39 -50.05 3.68
N PHE A 15 33.53 -50.26 4.99
CA PHE A 15 32.53 -49.88 5.97
C PHE A 15 32.35 -48.36 6.05
N PHE A 16 33.46 -47.61 6.09
CA PHE A 16 33.43 -46.15 6.08
C PHE A 16 32.76 -45.60 4.80
N HIS A 17 33.10 -46.15 3.63
CA HIS A 17 32.49 -45.76 2.36
C HIS A 17 30.99 -46.09 2.31
N TRP A 18 30.57 -47.26 2.79
CA TRP A 18 29.16 -47.64 2.87
C TRP A 18 28.37 -46.72 3.81
N PHE A 19 28.93 -46.41 4.99
CA PHE A 19 28.32 -45.46 5.93
C PHE A 19 28.21 -44.06 5.32
N TRP A 20 29.27 -43.58 4.67
CA TRP A 20 29.28 -42.26 4.02
C TRP A 20 28.29 -42.18 2.85
N MET A 21 28.12 -43.27 2.10
CA MET A 21 27.13 -43.39 1.04
C MET A 21 25.70 -43.34 1.60
N ILE A 22 25.40 -44.10 2.68
CA ILE A 22 24.08 -44.05 3.33
C ILE A 22 23.80 -42.67 3.90
N TYR A 23 24.77 -42.05 4.58
CA TYR A 23 24.65 -40.68 5.07
C TYR A 23 24.34 -39.71 3.94
N SER A 24 25.07 -39.80 2.83
CA SER A 24 24.88 -38.92 1.66
C SER A 24 23.51 -39.11 1.00
N MET A 25 23.07 -40.36 0.82
CA MET A 25 21.75 -40.67 0.26
C MET A 25 20.63 -40.22 1.20
N THR A 26 20.76 -40.46 2.50
CA THR A 26 19.77 -40.02 3.50
C THR A 26 19.69 -38.50 3.54
N LYS A 27 20.83 -37.81 3.50
CA LYS A 27 20.91 -36.35 3.42
C LYS A 27 20.25 -35.81 2.15
N LEU A 28 20.53 -36.40 0.99
CA LEU A 28 19.91 -36.00 -0.28
C LEU A 28 18.39 -36.26 -0.28
N THR A 29 17.95 -37.41 0.22
CA THR A 29 16.52 -37.71 0.36
C THR A 29 15.84 -36.73 1.29
N LEU A 30 16.44 -36.42 2.45
CA LEU A 30 15.89 -35.42 3.38
C LEU A 30 15.85 -34.03 2.73
N ILE A 31 16.94 -33.59 2.11
CA ILE A 31 16.96 -32.31 1.40
C ILE A 31 15.88 -32.29 0.32
N SER A 32 15.74 -33.35 -0.48
CA SER A 32 14.74 -33.43 -1.55
C SER A 32 13.30 -33.51 -1.03
N LEU A 33 13.05 -34.19 0.09
CA LEU A 33 11.72 -34.32 0.68
C LEU A 33 11.23 -32.99 1.27
N PHE A 34 12.16 -32.18 1.77
CA PHE A 34 11.87 -30.86 2.34
C PHE A 34 12.28 -29.70 1.42
N HIS A 35 12.72 -29.99 0.20
CA HIS A 35 13.01 -28.97 -0.80
C HIS A 35 11.69 -28.45 -1.34
N ASN A 36 11.42 -27.20 -1.02
CA ASN A 36 10.27 -26.49 -1.55
C ASN A 36 10.78 -25.20 -2.18
N ASP A 37 10.82 -25.16 -3.50
CA ASP A 37 11.19 -23.96 -4.27
C ASP A 37 10.31 -22.75 -3.92
N PHE A 38 9.12 -22.98 -3.34
CA PHE A 38 8.21 -21.93 -2.88
C PHE A 38 8.43 -21.52 -1.41
N ALA A 39 9.27 -22.21 -0.64
CA ALA A 39 9.59 -21.89 0.75
C ALA A 39 11.01 -21.32 0.87
N ASP A 40 11.23 -20.18 0.25
CA ASP A 40 12.46 -19.42 0.42
C ASP A 40 12.45 -18.62 1.73
N LYS A 41 13.60 -18.03 2.07
CA LYS A 41 13.73 -17.20 3.28
C LYS A 41 12.77 -16.00 3.27
N TYR A 42 12.46 -15.48 2.08
CA TYR A 42 11.55 -14.37 1.90
C TYR A 42 10.10 -14.78 2.21
N TYR A 43 9.66 -15.94 1.75
CA TYR A 43 8.35 -16.51 2.05
C TYR A 43 8.14 -16.75 3.55
N VAL A 44 9.16 -17.29 4.24
CA VAL A 44 9.12 -17.47 5.69
C VAL A 44 9.01 -16.11 6.39
N GLY A 45 9.79 -15.12 5.94
CA GLY A 45 9.70 -13.74 6.42
C GLY A 45 8.31 -13.15 6.26
N ASP A 46 7.73 -13.21 5.05
CA ASP A 46 6.38 -12.72 4.75
C ASP A 46 5.32 -13.36 5.65
N THR A 47 5.45 -14.68 5.89
CA THR A 47 4.53 -15.42 6.78
C THR A 47 4.65 -14.94 8.22
N CYS A 48 5.86 -14.73 8.73
CA CYS A 48 6.07 -14.22 10.09
C CYS A 48 5.56 -12.78 10.27
N MET A 49 5.54 -11.98 9.20
CA MET A 49 5.03 -10.60 9.23
C MET A 49 3.51 -10.51 9.08
N GLU A 50 2.82 -11.60 8.72
CA GLU A 50 1.38 -11.62 8.46
C GLU A 50 0.52 -11.10 9.64
N PRO A 51 0.78 -11.45 10.92
CA PRO A 51 0.04 -10.90 12.05
C PRO A 51 0.18 -9.37 12.17
N MET A 52 1.37 -8.84 11.88
CA MET A 52 1.61 -7.41 11.88
C MET A 52 0.84 -6.73 10.75
N PHE A 53 0.88 -7.29 9.53
CA PHE A 53 0.10 -6.76 8.40
C PHE A 53 -1.40 -6.77 8.70
N TRP A 54 -1.91 -7.86 9.28
CA TRP A 54 -3.30 -7.94 9.71
C TRP A 54 -3.68 -6.83 10.70
N PHE A 55 -2.84 -6.57 11.70
CA PHE A 55 -3.06 -5.50 12.67
C PHE A 55 -3.09 -4.13 11.98
N VAL A 56 -2.11 -3.84 11.13
CA VAL A 56 -2.03 -2.57 10.38
C VAL A 56 -3.24 -2.38 9.47
N ASP A 57 -3.65 -3.43 8.75
CA ASP A 57 -4.81 -3.38 7.87
C ASP A 57 -6.12 -3.17 8.65
N HIS A 58 -6.28 -3.84 9.79
CA HIS A 58 -7.45 -3.69 10.65
C HIS A 58 -7.51 -2.29 11.26
N PHE A 59 -6.38 -1.79 11.76
CA PHE A 59 -6.25 -0.43 12.25
C PHE A 59 -6.58 0.61 11.16
N THR A 60 -6.08 0.38 9.94
CA THR A 60 -6.33 1.25 8.78
C THR A 60 -7.82 1.34 8.42
N LYS A 61 -8.57 0.22 8.52
CA LYS A 61 -10.02 0.20 8.30
C LYS A 61 -10.77 1.09 9.30
N ILE A 62 -10.38 1.05 10.57
CA ILE A 62 -10.99 1.84 11.64
C ILE A 62 -10.63 3.32 11.47
N LEU A 63 -9.37 3.59 11.09
CA LEU A 63 -8.85 4.95 10.95
C LEU A 63 -9.52 5.72 9.80
N GLY A 64 -9.92 5.04 8.71
CA GLY A 64 -10.48 5.68 7.52
C GLY A 64 -11.64 6.66 7.79
N PRO A 65 -12.77 6.21 8.38
CA PRO A 65 -13.89 7.09 8.72
C PRO A 65 -13.52 8.24 9.67
N ILE A 66 -12.59 8.00 10.60
CA ILE A 66 -12.11 9.01 11.55
C ILE A 66 -11.34 10.10 10.79
N CYS A 67 -10.42 9.72 9.91
CA CYS A 67 -9.65 10.66 9.10
C CYS A 67 -10.55 11.49 8.17
N VAL A 68 -11.55 10.87 7.52
CA VAL A 68 -12.51 11.60 6.67
C VAL A 68 -13.32 12.62 7.48
N THR A 69 -13.78 12.22 8.67
CA THR A 69 -14.49 13.12 9.59
C THR A 69 -13.59 14.29 10.02
N ALA A 70 -12.32 14.00 10.31
CA ALA A 70 -11.34 15.02 10.68
C ALA A 70 -11.08 16.00 9.52
N VAL A 71 -10.99 15.56 8.27
CA VAL A 71 -10.84 16.45 7.10
C VAL A 71 -12.04 17.39 6.96
N ILE A 72 -13.26 16.88 7.13
CA ILE A 72 -14.48 17.70 7.07
C ILE A 72 -14.48 18.75 8.19
N PHE A 73 -14.14 18.33 9.41
CA PHE A 73 -14.09 19.23 10.57
C PHE A 73 -13.02 20.31 10.40
N LEU A 74 -11.81 19.93 9.97
CA LEU A 74 -10.71 20.86 9.71
C LEU A 74 -11.05 21.86 8.59
N SER A 75 -11.67 21.38 7.50
CA SER A 75 -12.09 22.27 6.41
C SER A 75 -13.16 23.26 6.87
N SER A 76 -14.09 22.81 7.72
CA SER A 76 -15.14 23.66 8.28
C SER A 76 -14.61 24.69 9.28
N SER A 77 -13.63 24.31 10.11
CA SER A 77 -13.03 25.23 11.08
C SER A 77 -12.22 26.34 10.40
N LEU A 78 -11.56 26.06 9.28
CA LEU A 78 -10.87 27.08 8.48
C LEU A 78 -11.85 28.14 7.94
N ILE A 79 -13.00 27.71 7.44
CA ILE A 79 -14.06 28.63 6.99
C ILE A 79 -14.55 29.46 8.17
N LEU A 80 -14.82 28.84 9.31
CA LEU A 80 -15.29 29.55 10.50
C LEU A 80 -14.29 30.63 10.95
N ILE A 81 -12.99 30.30 11.03
CA ILE A 81 -11.94 31.24 11.43
C ILE A 81 -11.84 32.39 10.43
N ALA A 82 -11.83 32.10 9.12
CA ALA A 82 -11.74 33.12 8.08
C ALA A 82 -12.89 34.14 8.16
N TYR A 83 -14.12 33.68 8.43
CA TYR A 83 -15.30 34.54 8.48
C TYR A 83 -15.53 35.23 9.83
N VAL A 84 -15.20 34.58 10.95
CA VAL A 84 -15.41 35.15 12.29
C VAL A 84 -14.27 36.08 12.69
N ILE A 85 -13.03 35.75 12.32
CA ILE A 85 -11.83 36.49 12.74
C ILE A 85 -11.25 37.30 11.58
N GLY A 86 -11.00 36.65 10.43
CA GLY A 86 -10.35 37.28 9.29
C GLY A 86 -11.17 38.43 8.70
N LEU A 87 -12.46 38.21 8.43
CA LEU A 87 -13.35 39.21 7.84
C LEU A 87 -13.41 40.54 8.62
N PRO A 88 -13.74 40.57 9.93
CA PRO A 88 -13.78 41.84 10.68
C PRO A 88 -12.40 42.48 10.88
N PHE A 89 -11.31 41.71 10.82
CA PHE A 89 -9.95 42.25 10.85
C PHE A 89 -9.63 43.01 9.56
N TYR A 90 -9.81 42.36 8.41
CA TYR A 90 -9.48 42.93 7.10
C TYR A 90 -10.44 44.04 6.65
N LEU A 91 -11.73 43.98 7.05
CA LEU A 91 -12.69 45.06 6.84
C LEU A 91 -12.22 46.40 7.44
N ARG A 92 -11.46 46.35 8.54
CA ARG A 92 -10.92 47.56 9.21
C ARG A 92 -9.60 48.04 8.62
N GLN A 93 -8.86 47.19 7.93
CA GLN A 93 -7.54 47.53 7.39
C GLN A 93 -7.60 48.00 5.95
N ASN A 94 -8.05 47.12 5.04
CA ASN A 94 -8.01 47.41 3.60
C ASN A 94 -9.05 46.56 2.84
N PHE A 95 -10.08 47.24 2.32
CA PHE A 95 -11.17 46.60 1.59
C PHE A 95 -10.72 45.89 0.29
N TYR A 96 -9.72 46.43 -0.41
CA TYR A 96 -9.22 45.83 -1.65
C TYR A 96 -8.51 44.51 -1.38
N VAL A 97 -7.64 44.48 -0.37
CA VAL A 97 -6.93 43.26 0.05
C VAL A 97 -7.94 42.20 0.51
N LEU A 98 -8.95 42.60 1.29
CA LEU A 98 -10.04 41.71 1.69
C LEU A 98 -10.74 41.09 0.48
N THR A 99 -11.12 41.91 -0.49
CA THR A 99 -11.87 41.44 -1.66
C THR A 99 -11.05 40.45 -2.48
N VAL A 100 -9.77 40.74 -2.72
CA VAL A 100 -8.85 39.83 -3.42
C VAL A 100 -8.67 38.52 -2.63
N ALA A 101 -8.44 38.61 -1.32
CA ALA A 101 -8.26 37.44 -0.47
C ALA A 101 -9.53 36.56 -0.41
N LEU A 102 -10.72 37.16 -0.36
CA LEU A 102 -11.98 36.41 -0.42
C LEU A 102 -12.14 35.71 -1.77
N ILE A 103 -11.92 36.39 -2.89
CA ILE A 103 -12.09 35.78 -4.22
C ILE A 103 -11.14 34.59 -4.39
N ILE A 104 -9.84 34.80 -4.12
CA ILE A 104 -8.82 33.75 -4.28
C ILE A 104 -9.04 32.63 -3.27
N GLY A 105 -9.31 32.96 -2.00
CA GLY A 105 -9.53 31.99 -0.94
C GLY A 105 -10.74 31.09 -1.21
N HIS A 106 -11.85 31.65 -1.68
CA HIS A 106 -13.04 30.86 -2.04
C HIS A 106 -12.79 29.97 -3.25
N TRP A 107 -12.11 30.50 -4.28
CA TRP A 107 -11.73 29.69 -5.44
C TRP A 107 -10.88 28.49 -5.03
N LEU A 108 -9.85 28.71 -4.20
CA LEU A 108 -8.99 27.64 -3.69
C LEU A 108 -9.77 26.64 -2.84
N LEU A 109 -10.64 27.10 -1.96
CA LEU A 109 -11.49 26.23 -1.15
C LEU A 109 -12.39 25.35 -2.01
N ILE A 110 -13.04 25.92 -3.03
CA ILE A 110 -13.87 25.17 -3.99
C ILE A 110 -13.02 24.11 -4.70
N CYS A 111 -11.81 24.43 -5.16
CA CYS A 111 -10.91 23.46 -5.77
C CYS A 111 -10.55 22.33 -4.80
N VAL A 112 -10.14 22.65 -3.56
CA VAL A 112 -9.77 21.65 -2.55
C VAL A 112 -10.95 20.70 -2.26
N VAL A 113 -12.13 21.25 -2.00
CA VAL A 113 -13.33 20.46 -1.69
C VAL A 113 -13.74 19.60 -2.89
N PHE A 114 -13.73 20.16 -4.09
CA PHE A 114 -14.07 19.42 -5.31
C PHE A 114 -13.12 18.25 -5.54
N TYR A 115 -11.81 18.48 -5.53
CA TYR A 115 -10.85 17.40 -5.79
C TYR A 115 -10.80 16.37 -4.67
N TYR A 116 -10.98 16.79 -3.42
CA TYR A 116 -11.14 15.86 -2.30
C TYR A 116 -12.39 14.97 -2.50
N TYR A 117 -13.54 15.58 -2.80
CA TYR A 117 -14.78 14.84 -3.07
C TYR A 117 -14.62 13.84 -4.22
N MET A 118 -14.00 14.27 -5.32
CA MET A 118 -13.74 13.39 -6.46
C MET A 118 -12.77 12.26 -6.09
N ALA A 119 -11.72 12.52 -5.31
CA ALA A 119 -10.79 11.49 -4.86
C ALA A 119 -11.45 10.48 -3.90
N PHE A 120 -12.30 10.97 -3.00
CA PHE A 120 -13.08 10.19 -2.02
C PHE A 120 -14.11 9.30 -2.71
N THR A 121 -14.93 9.85 -3.62
CA THR A 121 -16.07 9.14 -4.22
C THR A 121 -15.72 8.31 -5.46
N THR A 122 -14.73 8.74 -6.25
CA THR A 122 -14.39 8.03 -7.49
C THR A 122 -13.79 6.68 -7.15
N GLN A 123 -14.38 5.62 -7.70
CA GLN A 123 -13.84 4.27 -7.56
C GLN A 123 -12.44 4.21 -8.21
N PRO A 124 -11.44 3.59 -7.57
CA PRO A 124 -10.06 3.61 -8.05
C PRO A 124 -9.84 2.84 -9.36
N GLY A 125 -10.78 1.97 -9.73
CA GLY A 125 -10.71 1.11 -10.90
C GLY A 125 -10.37 -0.33 -10.54
N TYR A 126 -11.04 -1.26 -11.21
CA TYR A 126 -11.05 -2.68 -10.86
C TYR A 126 -10.84 -3.54 -12.11
N PRO A 127 -10.14 -4.68 -12.00
CA PRO A 127 -9.94 -5.57 -13.13
C PRO A 127 -11.29 -6.13 -13.63
N PRO A 128 -11.42 -6.37 -14.95
CA PRO A 128 -12.63 -6.96 -15.53
C PRO A 128 -12.83 -8.38 -14.98
N GLN A 129 -14.08 -8.72 -14.66
CA GLN A 129 -14.46 -10.03 -14.12
C GLN A 129 -14.80 -10.98 -15.27
N GLY A 130 -14.29 -12.21 -15.22
CA GLY A 130 -14.63 -13.26 -16.20
C GLY A 130 -14.06 -13.06 -17.61
N ALA A 131 -13.27 -12.01 -17.84
CA ALA A 131 -12.58 -11.80 -19.12
C ALA A 131 -11.20 -12.47 -19.11
N MET A 132 -10.80 -13.05 -20.23
CA MET A 132 -9.41 -13.47 -20.42
C MET A 132 -8.51 -12.24 -20.54
N ILE A 133 -7.59 -12.09 -19.58
CA ILE A 133 -6.60 -11.01 -19.60
C ILE A 133 -5.33 -11.58 -20.25
N SER A 134 -5.15 -11.31 -21.55
CA SER A 134 -4.01 -11.80 -22.34
C SER A 134 -2.66 -11.36 -21.77
N GLU A 135 -2.61 -10.16 -21.18
CA GLU A 135 -1.40 -9.55 -20.61
C GLU A 135 -1.30 -9.72 -19.08
N ALA A 136 -1.93 -10.76 -18.51
CA ALA A 136 -1.87 -10.98 -17.08
C ALA A 136 -0.44 -11.29 -16.64
N VAL A 137 0.08 -10.51 -15.69
CA VAL A 137 1.47 -10.65 -15.21
C VAL A 137 1.62 -11.64 -14.06
N SER A 138 0.53 -11.92 -13.33
CA SER A 138 0.51 -12.85 -12.19
C SER A 138 -0.93 -13.18 -11.80
N ILE A 139 -1.14 -14.12 -10.88
CA ILE A 139 -2.44 -14.41 -10.28
C ILE A 139 -2.51 -13.80 -8.88
N CYS A 140 -3.63 -13.17 -8.55
CA CYS A 140 -3.88 -12.72 -7.19
C CYS A 140 -4.22 -13.93 -6.30
N LYS A 141 -3.40 -14.22 -5.29
CA LYS A 141 -3.62 -15.31 -4.34
C LYS A 141 -4.92 -15.19 -3.52
N ARG A 142 -5.44 -13.96 -3.31
CA ARG A 142 -6.66 -13.72 -2.52
C ARG A 142 -7.93 -13.71 -3.38
N CYS A 143 -7.88 -13.10 -4.56
CA CYS A 143 -9.03 -13.05 -5.46
C CYS A 143 -9.13 -14.26 -6.40
N ILE A 144 -8.07 -15.07 -6.49
CA ILE A 144 -7.95 -16.21 -7.42
C ILE A 144 -8.30 -15.78 -8.85
N ALA A 145 -7.70 -14.66 -9.28
CA ALA A 145 -7.97 -14.04 -10.57
C ALA A 145 -6.67 -13.54 -11.22
N PRO A 146 -6.57 -13.56 -12.57
CA PRO A 146 -5.45 -12.97 -13.28
C PRO A 146 -5.33 -11.48 -12.98
N LYS A 147 -4.13 -11.01 -12.70
CA LYS A 147 -3.83 -9.60 -12.44
C LYS A 147 -3.36 -8.92 -13.72
N PRO A 148 -4.07 -7.89 -14.22
CA PRO A 148 -3.53 -7.01 -15.24
C PRO A 148 -2.24 -6.34 -14.76
N PRO A 149 -1.41 -5.80 -15.68
CA PRO A 149 -0.21 -5.07 -15.33
C PRO A 149 -0.48 -3.97 -14.29
N ARG A 150 0.45 -3.80 -13.35
CA ARG A 150 0.40 -2.78 -12.27
C ARG A 150 -0.82 -2.87 -11.34
N THR A 151 -1.55 -3.99 -11.34
CA THR A 151 -2.66 -4.22 -10.41
C THR A 151 -2.12 -4.81 -9.11
N HIS A 152 -2.64 -4.35 -7.96
CA HIS A 152 -2.32 -4.93 -6.66
C HIS A 152 -3.60 -5.20 -5.86
N HIS A 153 -3.54 -6.19 -4.96
CA HIS A 153 -4.66 -6.48 -4.07
C HIS A 153 -4.58 -5.59 -2.85
N CYS A 154 -5.61 -4.78 -2.63
CA CYS A 154 -5.76 -4.04 -1.39
C CYS A 154 -6.49 -4.91 -0.38
N ILE A 155 -5.84 -5.23 0.73
CA ILE A 155 -6.40 -6.02 1.82
C ILE A 155 -7.53 -5.27 2.52
N VAL A 156 -7.37 -3.95 2.66
CA VAL A 156 -8.34 -3.06 3.28
C VAL A 156 -9.66 -3.05 2.49
N CYS A 157 -9.59 -2.82 1.18
CA CYS A 157 -10.75 -2.87 0.28
C CYS A 157 -11.17 -4.30 -0.11
N ASN A 158 -10.39 -5.32 0.28
CA ASN A 158 -10.54 -6.72 -0.07
C ASN A 158 -10.73 -6.99 -1.58
N ARG A 159 -9.99 -6.26 -2.43
CA ARG A 159 -10.02 -6.49 -3.88
C ARG A 159 -8.81 -5.98 -4.62
N CYS A 160 -8.65 -6.45 -5.85
CA CYS A 160 -7.66 -5.94 -6.78
C CYS A 160 -8.02 -4.55 -7.32
N ILE A 161 -7.05 -3.64 -7.27
CA ILE A 161 -7.16 -2.25 -7.71
C ILE A 161 -6.22 -2.04 -8.91
N LEU A 162 -6.76 -1.50 -10.00
CA LEU A 162 -5.98 -1.19 -11.20
C LEU A 162 -5.01 -0.05 -10.93
N LYS A 163 -3.76 -0.18 -11.40
CA LYS A 163 -2.68 0.81 -11.19
C LYS A 163 -2.67 1.32 -9.74
N MET A 164 -2.78 0.38 -8.80
CA MET A 164 -2.87 0.71 -7.37
C MET A 164 -1.63 1.47 -6.95
N ASP A 165 -1.83 2.61 -6.31
CA ASP A 165 -0.77 3.35 -5.64
C ASP A 165 -0.76 2.97 -4.16
N HIS A 166 -1.81 3.33 -3.42
CA HIS A 166 -1.96 2.96 -2.01
C HIS A 166 -3.43 2.95 -1.56
N HIS A 167 -3.68 2.43 -0.35
CA HIS A 167 -4.94 2.67 0.36
C HIS A 167 -4.78 3.92 1.24
N CYS A 168 -5.63 4.92 1.05
CA CYS A 168 -5.51 6.19 1.74
C CYS A 168 -6.57 6.29 2.86
N PRO A 169 -6.18 6.30 4.16
CA PRO A 169 -7.13 6.48 5.26
C PRO A 169 -7.84 7.85 5.17
N TRP A 170 -7.14 8.88 4.70
CA TRP A 170 -7.69 10.23 4.54
C TRP A 170 -8.81 10.34 3.51
N LEU A 171 -8.88 9.41 2.56
CA LEU A 171 -9.98 9.30 1.60
C LEU A 171 -10.95 8.18 1.96
N ASN A 172 -10.64 7.35 2.97
CA ASN A 172 -11.28 6.06 3.20
C ASN A 172 -11.50 5.26 1.89
N ASN A 173 -10.53 5.35 0.96
CA ASN A 173 -10.61 4.82 -0.39
C ASN A 173 -9.20 4.52 -0.91
N CYS A 174 -9.10 3.59 -1.86
CA CYS A 174 -7.85 3.35 -2.57
C CYS A 174 -7.58 4.46 -3.58
N VAL A 175 -6.30 4.76 -3.80
CA VAL A 175 -5.83 5.55 -4.93
C VAL A 175 -5.36 4.60 -6.02
N GLY A 176 -6.00 4.66 -7.18
CA GLY A 176 -5.75 3.79 -8.31
C GLY A 176 -5.98 4.51 -9.64
N HIS A 177 -6.07 3.73 -10.71
CA HIS A 177 -6.09 4.22 -12.08
C HIS A 177 -7.05 5.40 -12.35
N PHE A 178 -8.29 5.33 -11.87
CA PHE A 178 -9.32 6.32 -12.22
C PHE A 178 -9.38 7.55 -11.31
N ASN A 179 -8.88 7.46 -10.07
CA ASN A 179 -8.94 8.57 -9.11
C ASN A 179 -7.57 9.19 -8.78
N HIS A 180 -6.46 8.62 -9.25
CA HIS A 180 -5.11 9.13 -9.00
C HIS A 180 -4.94 10.61 -9.36
N ARG A 181 -5.54 11.06 -10.48
CA ARG A 181 -5.48 12.48 -10.89
C ARG A 181 -6.17 13.41 -9.89
N TYR A 182 -7.28 12.97 -9.30
CA TYR A 182 -8.04 13.78 -8.34
C TYR A 182 -7.30 13.85 -7.02
N PHE A 183 -6.72 12.73 -6.56
CA PHE A 183 -5.87 12.72 -5.38
C PHE A 183 -4.69 13.67 -5.52
N PHE A 184 -3.97 13.62 -6.65
CA PHE A 184 -2.85 14.53 -6.90
C PHE A 184 -3.27 16.00 -6.89
N MET A 185 -4.36 16.34 -7.60
CA MET A 185 -4.88 17.72 -7.62
C MET A 185 -5.34 18.18 -6.24
N PHE A 186 -5.99 17.31 -5.46
CA PHE A 186 -6.34 17.59 -4.07
C PHE A 186 -5.09 17.98 -3.25
N CYS A 187 -4.02 17.18 -3.30
CA CYS A 187 -2.79 17.50 -2.58
C CYS A 187 -2.16 18.83 -3.04
N ALA A 188 -2.14 19.08 -4.35
CA ALA A 188 -1.59 20.32 -4.90
C ALA A 188 -2.39 21.56 -4.45
N TYR A 189 -3.71 21.55 -4.59
CA TYR A 189 -4.56 22.67 -4.15
C TYR A 189 -4.59 22.83 -2.64
N ALA A 190 -4.52 21.74 -1.87
CA ALA A 190 -4.41 21.81 -0.41
C ALA A 190 -3.10 22.51 0.01
N TRP A 191 -1.97 22.17 -0.63
CA TRP A 191 -0.70 22.83 -0.37
C TRP A 191 -0.74 24.32 -0.73
N ILE A 192 -1.27 24.67 -1.91
CA ILE A 192 -1.44 26.08 -2.32
C ILE A 192 -2.36 26.82 -1.34
N GLY A 193 -3.43 26.19 -0.88
CA GLY A 193 -4.35 26.74 0.11
C GLY A 193 -3.66 27.01 1.45
N VAL A 194 -2.80 26.11 1.93
CA VAL A 194 -1.99 26.33 3.13
C VAL A 194 -1.05 27.52 2.95
N VAL A 195 -0.34 27.60 1.82
CA VAL A 195 0.53 28.76 1.52
C VAL A 195 -0.27 30.06 1.49
N PHE A 196 -1.47 30.05 0.88
CA PHE A 196 -2.36 31.21 0.86
C PHE A 196 -2.75 31.65 2.27
N VAL A 197 -3.13 30.72 3.15
CA VAL A 197 -3.46 31.00 4.56
C VAL A 197 -2.24 31.51 5.34
N ILE A 198 -1.03 31.06 5.06
CA ILE A 198 0.17 31.60 5.72
C ILE A 198 0.43 33.07 5.35
N ILE A 199 0.10 33.47 4.11
CA ILE A 199 0.36 34.82 3.61
C ILE A 199 -0.78 35.79 3.99
N PHE A 200 -2.04 35.33 3.92
CA PHE A 200 -3.23 36.18 4.09
C PHE A 200 -4.07 35.85 5.32
N GLY A 201 -3.80 34.75 6.02
CA GLY A 201 -4.54 34.31 7.20
C GLY A 201 -4.15 35.01 8.50
#